data_AF-A0A8C0M7P5-F1
#
_entry.id   AF-A0A8C0M7P5-F1
#
_cell.length_a   1.000
_cell.length_b   1.000
_cell.length_c   1.000
_cell.angle_alpha   90.00
_cell.angle_beta   90.00
_cell.angle_gamma   90.00
#
_symmetry.space_group_name_H-M   'P 1'
#
loop_
_entity.id
_entity.type
_entity.pdbx_description
1 polymer ?
#
loop_
_entity_poly.entity_id
_entity_poly.type
_entity_poly.pdbx_seq_one_letter_code
_entity_poly.pdbx_strand_id
1 'polypeptide(L)'
;MPLLSSHADVHENETQRAFALFVKTKEIPAPSFECKDKWWKCCQQLFRDQISIHRHAATQHADEICHQTASVLKQLAVTLNTSKSLKSEVNRNPLKEYFIYNHEVSAWLPDLSCFSPDELISGQGSDEGEVLLYYCYRDLEDPRWVCAWQTALCQHLYLTGKVRIATEGINGTVGGSKLATRLYVEVMLSCPLFKDYMCKDDFKTSKGGACCFPELRVGVFEEIVPMGISPNKISYKKPGIHLSPGEFHKEVEKFLSQANEEQSDTILLDCRNFYESKIGRFQGCLAPDIRKFSYFPSYIDKNLELFREKKVLMYCTGGIRCERGSAYLKAKGVCKEVFQLKGGIHKYLEEFPNGFYKGKLFVFDERYALSYNSDIVSECSYCGAPWDQYKLCSTPQCRQLILTCPACQRQGFTACCVTCQDKGRRLASSPSQSSFKEECECTARRPRIPSELTQQVRLPTSPEPQPDVGEDGPCLCEQQQFPRPSES
;
A
#
# COMPACT_ATOMS: atom_id res chain seq x y z
N MET A 1 -19.35 23.92 -27.22
CA MET A 1 -19.42 24.29 -25.80
C MET A 1 -18.24 23.73 -25.00
N PRO A 2 -17.11 24.45 -24.86
CA PRO A 2 -16.05 24.04 -23.93
C PRO A 2 -15.42 25.23 -23.15
N LEU A 3 -16.23 26.16 -22.62
CA LEU A 3 -15.74 27.36 -21.91
C LEU A 3 -16.17 27.47 -20.44
N LEU A 4 -17.16 26.69 -19.99
CA LEU A 4 -17.76 26.85 -18.67
C LEU A 4 -16.95 26.25 -17.50
N SER A 5 -16.10 25.23 -17.72
CA SER A 5 -15.31 24.64 -16.63
C SER A 5 -14.18 25.56 -16.14
N SER A 6 -13.49 26.24 -17.06
CA SER A 6 -12.32 27.06 -16.75
C SER A 6 -12.56 28.20 -15.76
N HIS A 7 -13.79 28.73 -15.69
CA HIS A 7 -14.15 29.78 -14.74
C HIS A 7 -14.37 29.25 -13.31
N ALA A 8 -14.78 27.99 -13.15
CA ALA A 8 -14.96 27.37 -11.84
C ALA A 8 -13.60 27.13 -11.16
N ASP A 9 -12.67 26.47 -11.86
CA ASP A 9 -11.32 26.14 -11.35
C ASP A 9 -10.53 27.38 -10.92
N VAL A 10 -10.71 28.51 -11.63
CA VAL A 10 -10.08 29.80 -11.33
C VAL A 10 -10.74 30.48 -10.13
N HIS A 11 -12.07 30.46 -10.02
CA HIS A 11 -12.78 31.01 -8.86
C HIS A 11 -12.45 30.23 -7.58
N GLU A 12 -12.34 28.89 -7.66
CA GLU A 12 -11.98 28.06 -6.50
C GLU A 12 -10.56 28.37 -6.00
N ASN A 13 -9.58 28.50 -6.90
CA ASN A 13 -8.20 28.84 -6.53
C ASN A 13 -8.09 30.17 -5.78
N GLU A 14 -8.71 31.23 -6.30
CA GLU A 14 -8.64 32.54 -5.64
C GLU A 14 -9.44 32.59 -4.32
N THR A 15 -10.49 31.75 -4.18
CA THR A 15 -11.19 31.57 -2.89
C THR A 15 -10.28 30.97 -1.83
N GLN A 16 -9.47 29.96 -2.20
CA GLN A 16 -8.47 29.39 -1.29
C GLN A 16 -7.37 30.40 -0.93
N ARG A 17 -6.99 31.28 -1.85
CA ARG A 17 -5.99 32.34 -1.63
C ARG A 17 -6.48 33.41 -0.65
N ALA A 18 -7.73 33.87 -0.80
CA ALA A 18 -8.37 34.79 0.13
C ALA A 18 -8.45 34.20 1.55
N PHE A 19 -8.87 32.94 1.67
CA PHE A 19 -8.94 32.23 2.95
C PHE A 19 -7.58 32.16 3.66
N ALA A 20 -6.53 31.78 2.93
CA ALA A 20 -5.17 31.65 3.48
C ALA A 20 -4.60 33.01 3.92
N LEU A 21 -4.88 34.09 3.18
CA LEU A 21 -4.51 35.45 3.58
C LEU A 21 -5.24 35.86 4.86
N PHE A 22 -6.57 35.63 4.93
CA PHE A 22 -7.38 35.96 6.09
C PHE A 22 -6.85 35.30 7.37
N VAL A 23 -6.64 33.97 7.38
CA VAL A 23 -6.10 33.25 8.55
C VAL A 23 -4.72 33.80 8.96
N LYS A 24 -3.87 34.15 8.00
CA LYS A 24 -2.55 34.75 8.28
C LYS A 24 -2.66 36.11 8.97
N THR A 25 -3.72 36.90 8.76
CA THR A 25 -3.94 38.15 9.52
C THR A 25 -4.26 37.93 11.00
N LYS A 26 -4.56 36.69 11.42
CA LYS A 26 -4.92 36.34 12.81
C LYS A 26 -3.79 35.67 13.57
N GLU A 27 -2.61 35.48 12.96
CA GLU A 27 -1.45 34.84 13.59
C GLU A 27 -0.83 35.76 14.66
N ILE A 28 -0.44 35.20 15.80
CA ILE A 28 0.24 35.89 16.91
C ILE A 28 1.45 35.08 17.40
N PRO A 29 2.47 35.73 18.01
CA PRO A 29 3.59 35.02 18.63
C PRO A 29 3.12 34.11 19.78
N ALA A 30 3.75 32.95 19.93
CA ALA A 30 3.56 32.09 21.10
C ALA A 30 4.30 32.64 22.34
N PRO A 31 3.85 32.36 23.59
CA PRO A 31 4.35 33.06 24.78
C PRO A 31 5.68 32.55 25.37
N SER A 32 6.37 31.59 24.75
CA SER A 32 7.60 30.98 25.28
C SER A 32 8.71 30.88 24.24
N PHE A 33 9.96 31.09 24.68
CA PHE A 33 11.13 31.21 23.80
C PHE A 33 11.67 29.87 23.25
N GLU A 34 11.10 28.73 23.64
CA GLU A 34 11.66 27.40 23.37
C GLU A 34 10.81 26.50 22.44
N CYS A 35 9.66 26.98 21.93
CA CYS A 35 8.92 26.25 20.90
C CYS A 35 8.60 27.12 19.67
N LYS A 36 8.67 26.52 18.47
CA LYS A 36 8.41 27.19 17.18
C LYS A 36 6.94 27.19 16.78
N ASP A 37 6.04 27.12 17.75
CA ASP A 37 4.61 27.05 17.51
C ASP A 37 4.04 28.42 17.16
N LYS A 38 3.07 28.42 16.24
CA LYS A 38 2.26 29.60 15.88
C LYS A 38 0.94 29.52 16.62
N TRP A 39 0.50 30.62 17.20
CA TRP A 39 -0.84 30.73 17.80
C TRP A 39 -1.68 31.68 16.94
N TRP A 40 -3.00 31.60 17.04
CA TRP A 40 -3.91 32.51 16.34
C TRP A 40 -4.97 33.07 17.28
N LYS A 41 -5.38 34.32 17.05
CA LYS A 41 -6.47 34.98 17.82
C LYS A 41 -7.49 35.59 16.87
N CYS A 42 -8.72 35.08 16.90
CA CYS A 42 -9.84 35.55 16.08
C CYS A 42 -11.13 35.56 16.91
N CYS A 43 -11.98 36.57 16.75
CA CYS A 43 -13.24 36.74 17.50
C CYS A 43 -13.09 36.49 19.01
N GLN A 44 -12.04 37.06 19.60
CA GLN A 44 -11.59 36.91 21.00
C GLN A 44 -11.13 35.49 21.42
N GLN A 45 -11.40 34.45 20.63
CA GLN A 45 -10.94 33.09 20.85
C GLN A 45 -9.44 32.93 20.54
N LEU A 46 -8.78 32.00 21.24
CA LEU A 46 -7.36 31.67 21.09
C LEU A 46 -7.19 30.24 20.58
N PHE A 47 -6.41 30.05 19.53
CA PHE A 47 -6.17 28.77 18.89
C PHE A 47 -4.68 28.40 18.98
N ARG A 48 -4.40 27.22 19.55
CA ARG A 48 -3.04 26.67 19.72
C ARG A 48 -2.68 25.66 18.64
N ASP A 49 -3.65 25.25 17.83
CA ASP A 49 -3.49 24.37 16.68
C ASP A 49 -4.15 25.01 15.44
N GLN A 50 -3.64 24.65 14.26
CA GLN A 50 -4.10 25.26 13.01
C GLN A 50 -5.48 24.75 12.54
N ILE A 51 -5.90 23.54 12.96
CA ILE A 51 -7.18 22.93 12.55
C ILE A 51 -8.34 23.72 13.18
N SER A 52 -8.22 24.10 14.44
CA SER A 52 -9.24 24.85 15.16
C SER A 52 -9.45 26.28 14.63
N ILE A 53 -8.40 27.02 14.30
CA ILE A 53 -8.54 28.34 13.65
C ILE A 53 -9.07 28.22 12.22
N HIS A 54 -8.68 27.20 11.45
CA HIS A 54 -9.25 26.97 10.11
C HIS A 54 -10.75 26.67 10.19
N ARG A 55 -11.18 25.85 11.15
CA ARG A 55 -12.60 25.56 11.42
C ARG A 55 -13.37 26.85 11.76
N HIS A 56 -12.79 27.71 12.62
CA HIS A 56 -13.39 28.99 13.00
C HIS A 56 -13.49 29.97 11.80
N ALA A 57 -12.42 30.16 11.03
CA ALA A 57 -12.44 31.05 9.86
C ALA A 57 -13.46 30.60 8.80
N ALA A 58 -13.58 29.29 8.56
CA ALA A 58 -14.53 28.73 7.60
C ALA A 58 -16.01 28.89 8.03
N THR A 59 -16.31 28.93 9.33
CA THR A 59 -17.69 29.07 9.82
C THR A 59 -18.08 30.50 10.20
N GLN A 60 -17.14 31.42 10.40
CA GLN A 60 -17.42 32.77 10.90
C GLN A 60 -17.04 33.91 9.94
N HIS A 61 -16.25 33.66 8.89
CA HIS A 61 -15.72 34.71 7.99
C HIS A 61 -15.91 34.41 6.48
N ALA A 62 -16.85 33.54 6.12
CA ALA A 62 -17.08 33.13 4.73
C ALA A 62 -17.34 34.32 3.78
N ASP A 63 -18.18 35.28 4.19
CA ASP A 63 -18.55 36.43 3.35
C ASP A 63 -17.39 37.43 3.17
N GLU A 64 -16.60 37.65 4.22
CA GLU A 64 -15.40 38.51 4.20
C GLU A 64 -14.34 37.95 3.25
N ILE A 65 -14.18 36.63 3.25
CA ILE A 65 -13.27 35.88 2.37
C ILE A 65 -13.78 35.92 0.92
N CYS A 66 -15.09 35.77 0.69
CA CYS A 66 -15.70 35.88 -0.64
C CYS A 66 -15.47 37.26 -1.30
N HIS A 67 -15.59 38.35 -0.54
CA HIS A 67 -15.29 39.70 -1.03
C HIS A 67 -13.81 39.88 -1.43
N GLN A 68 -12.89 39.28 -0.68
CA GLN A 68 -11.45 39.30 -1.03
C GLN A 68 -11.18 38.54 -2.33
N THR A 69 -11.82 37.38 -2.56
CA THR A 69 -11.74 36.61 -3.82
C THR A 69 -12.05 37.48 -5.05
N ALA A 70 -13.18 38.18 -5.02
CA ALA A 70 -13.65 39.01 -6.13
C ALA A 70 -12.70 40.17 -6.47
N SER A 71 -11.90 40.64 -5.50
CA SER A 71 -10.88 41.66 -5.72
C SER A 71 -9.67 41.11 -6.49
N VAL A 72 -9.20 39.91 -6.12
CA VAL A 72 -8.00 39.31 -6.73
C VAL A 72 -8.25 38.82 -8.16
N LEU A 73 -9.44 38.26 -8.43
CA LEU A 73 -9.85 37.85 -9.78
C LEU A 73 -9.77 39.00 -10.80
N LYS A 74 -10.10 40.24 -10.40
CA LYS A 74 -9.98 41.43 -11.26
C LYS A 74 -8.54 41.79 -11.61
N GLN A 75 -7.57 41.48 -10.76
CA GLN A 75 -6.15 41.77 -11.01
C GLN A 75 -5.54 40.77 -12.00
N LEU A 76 -5.92 39.49 -11.92
CA LEU A 76 -5.39 38.42 -12.78
C LEU A 76 -5.79 38.57 -14.25
N ALA A 77 -6.97 39.12 -14.53
CA ALA A 77 -7.47 39.37 -15.88
C ALA A 77 -6.56 40.29 -16.71
N VAL A 78 -5.76 41.15 -16.06
CA VAL A 78 -4.85 42.11 -16.72
C VAL A 78 -3.54 41.43 -17.19
N THR A 79 -3.13 40.32 -16.57
CA THR A 79 -1.77 39.78 -16.67
C THR A 79 -1.57 38.74 -17.77
N LEU A 80 -2.65 38.22 -18.38
CA LEU A 80 -2.63 37.02 -19.23
C LEU A 80 -2.20 37.25 -20.71
N ASN A 81 -1.77 38.46 -21.08
CA ASN A 81 -1.73 38.89 -22.49
C ASN A 81 -0.34 38.88 -23.18
N THR A 82 0.64 38.09 -22.72
CA THR A 82 2.00 38.04 -23.34
C THR A 82 2.67 36.65 -23.41
N SER A 83 3.02 36.25 -24.64
CA SER A 83 4.18 35.42 -25.05
C SER A 83 4.19 33.88 -24.83
N LYS A 84 4.84 33.14 -25.76
CA LYS A 84 4.90 31.66 -25.86
C LYS A 84 6.08 31.17 -26.75
N SER A 85 6.45 29.88 -26.67
CA SER A 85 7.44 29.12 -27.52
C SER A 85 8.95 29.40 -27.30
N LEU A 86 9.97 28.55 -27.58
CA LEU A 86 10.21 27.09 -27.86
C LEU A 86 11.77 26.83 -27.69
N LYS A 87 12.50 25.72 -28.00
CA LYS A 87 12.26 24.41 -28.68
C LYS A 87 12.97 23.18 -28.03
N SER A 88 14.20 22.79 -28.45
CA SER A 88 14.85 21.44 -28.30
C SER A 88 16.39 21.48 -28.63
N GLU A 89 17.24 20.44 -28.87
CA GLU A 89 17.19 19.00 -29.26
C GLU A 89 18.60 18.29 -29.07
N VAL A 90 18.86 17.10 -29.67
CA VAL A 90 20.18 16.51 -30.15
C VAL A 90 20.86 15.29 -29.47
N ASN A 91 20.86 14.15 -30.21
CA ASN A 91 21.80 12.99 -30.42
C ASN A 91 22.57 12.17 -29.33
N ARG A 92 22.82 10.89 -29.69
CA ARG A 92 23.80 9.91 -29.15
C ARG A 92 24.27 8.93 -30.25
N ASN A 93 25.43 8.27 -30.09
CA ASN A 93 25.79 7.00 -30.77
C ASN A 93 26.87 6.21 -29.94
N PRO A 94 27.41 5.02 -30.32
CA PRO A 94 27.05 3.81 -29.55
C PRO A 94 28.20 2.85 -29.12
N LEU A 95 27.80 1.86 -28.30
CA LEU A 95 28.31 0.47 -28.17
C LEU A 95 29.80 0.16 -27.83
N LYS A 96 29.96 -0.94 -27.06
CA LYS A 96 31.20 -1.71 -26.92
C LYS A 96 30.86 -3.14 -26.46
N GLU A 97 31.54 -4.15 -27.00
CA GLU A 97 31.25 -5.58 -26.81
C GLU A 97 32.01 -6.18 -25.61
N TYR A 98 31.51 -7.28 -25.01
CA TYR A 98 32.37 -8.41 -24.60
C TYR A 98 31.63 -9.72 -24.21
N PHE A 99 32.17 -10.82 -24.72
CA PHE A 99 31.98 -12.25 -24.39
C PHE A 99 30.59 -12.92 -24.51
N ILE A 100 30.67 -14.24 -24.73
CA ILE A 100 29.62 -15.14 -25.21
C ILE A 100 29.55 -16.39 -24.32
N TYR A 101 28.35 -16.73 -23.87
CA TYR A 101 27.95 -18.12 -23.60
C TYR A 101 26.69 -18.38 -24.43
N ASN A 102 26.75 -19.35 -25.35
CA ASN A 102 25.66 -19.64 -26.29
C ASN A 102 24.53 -20.46 -25.63
N HIS A 103 23.75 -19.82 -24.77
CA HIS A 103 22.35 -20.18 -24.56
C HIS A 103 21.49 -19.12 -25.25
N GLU A 104 21.11 -19.38 -26.50
CA GLU A 104 20.27 -18.48 -27.27
C GLU A 104 18.89 -18.33 -26.59
N VAL A 105 18.54 -17.10 -26.22
CA VAL A 105 17.30 -16.79 -25.48
C VAL A 105 16.04 -17.16 -26.27
N SER A 106 16.12 -17.06 -27.61
CA SER A 106 15.12 -17.48 -28.59
C SER A 106 14.65 -18.93 -28.40
N ALA A 107 15.55 -19.85 -28.04
CA ALA A 107 15.25 -21.27 -27.83
C ALA A 107 14.36 -21.55 -26.61
N TRP A 108 14.11 -20.53 -25.77
CA TRP A 108 13.23 -20.60 -24.59
C TRP A 108 12.06 -19.59 -24.67
N LEU A 109 11.70 -19.18 -25.89
CA LEU A 109 10.46 -18.46 -26.17
C LEU A 109 9.40 -19.45 -26.70
N PRO A 110 8.12 -19.27 -26.36
CA PRO A 110 7.03 -20.06 -26.94
C PRO A 110 6.84 -19.70 -28.42
N ASP A 111 6.47 -20.69 -29.23
CA ASP A 111 5.92 -20.40 -30.55
C ASP A 111 4.55 -19.72 -30.40
N LEU A 112 4.36 -18.65 -31.16
CA LEU A 112 3.13 -17.86 -31.19
C LEU A 112 2.45 -17.89 -32.57
N SER A 113 2.96 -18.69 -33.53
CA SER A 113 2.43 -18.75 -34.90
C SER A 113 0.96 -19.18 -34.99
N CYS A 114 0.44 -19.81 -33.94
CA CYS A 114 -0.93 -20.31 -33.84
C CYS A 114 -1.89 -19.36 -33.10
N PHE A 115 -1.44 -18.19 -32.64
CA PHE A 115 -2.26 -17.18 -31.95
C PHE A 115 -2.27 -15.86 -32.73
N SER A 116 -3.41 -15.17 -32.76
CA SER A 116 -3.46 -13.80 -33.29
C SER A 116 -2.82 -12.81 -32.30
N PRO A 117 -2.27 -11.68 -32.77
CA PRO A 117 -1.81 -10.60 -31.90
C PRO A 117 -2.92 -10.06 -30.99
N ASP A 118 -4.17 -10.02 -31.49
CA ASP A 118 -5.32 -9.53 -30.75
C ASP A 118 -5.69 -10.45 -29.57
N GLU A 119 -5.53 -11.78 -29.69
CA GLU A 119 -5.71 -12.70 -28.55
C GLU A 119 -4.64 -12.48 -27.47
N LEU A 120 -3.37 -12.24 -27.87
CA LEU A 120 -2.27 -11.97 -26.94
C LEU A 120 -2.41 -10.60 -26.24
N ILE A 121 -3.05 -9.63 -26.91
CA ILE A 121 -3.28 -8.26 -26.42
C ILE A 121 -4.67 -8.11 -25.77
N SER A 122 -5.53 -9.11 -25.87
CA SER A 122 -6.89 -9.11 -25.29
C SER A 122 -6.90 -8.82 -23.79
N GLY A 123 -7.86 -8.00 -23.33
CA GLY A 123 -7.99 -7.64 -21.92
C GLY A 123 -6.88 -6.74 -21.34
N GLN A 124 -5.91 -6.25 -22.14
CA GLN A 124 -4.86 -5.35 -21.62
C GLN A 124 -5.40 -4.03 -21.03
N GLY A 125 -6.64 -3.63 -21.32
CA GLY A 125 -7.30 -2.41 -20.83
C GLY A 125 -8.59 -2.63 -20.04
N SER A 126 -8.92 -3.87 -19.62
CA SER A 126 -10.17 -4.22 -18.92
C SER A 126 -9.92 -5.19 -17.76
N ASP A 127 -10.94 -5.45 -16.93
CA ASP A 127 -10.91 -6.47 -15.85
C ASP A 127 -10.85 -7.93 -16.36
N GLU A 128 -10.65 -8.13 -17.67
CA GLU A 128 -10.69 -9.43 -18.34
C GLU A 128 -9.30 -10.08 -18.48
N GLY A 129 -8.22 -9.31 -18.35
CA GLY A 129 -6.86 -9.84 -18.30
C GLY A 129 -6.52 -10.46 -16.94
N GLU A 130 -5.22 -10.64 -16.69
CA GLU A 130 -4.71 -11.26 -15.48
C GLU A 130 -3.37 -10.63 -15.05
N VAL A 131 -3.12 -10.61 -13.74
CA VAL A 131 -1.82 -10.30 -13.13
C VAL A 131 -1.35 -11.50 -12.31
N LEU A 132 -0.17 -12.01 -12.67
CA LEU A 132 0.57 -13.06 -11.97
C LEU A 132 1.42 -12.46 -10.84
N LEU A 133 1.52 -13.17 -9.72
CA LEU A 133 2.46 -12.92 -8.62
C LEU A 133 3.16 -14.25 -8.26
N TYR A 134 4.48 -14.32 -8.39
CA TYR A 134 5.25 -15.55 -8.15
C TYR A 134 6.65 -15.24 -7.61
N TYR A 135 7.27 -16.25 -6.98
CA TYR A 135 8.70 -16.25 -6.64
C TYR A 135 9.23 -17.69 -6.62
N CYS A 136 10.54 -17.84 -6.76
CA CYS A 136 11.25 -19.09 -6.54
C CYS A 136 12.63 -18.76 -5.98
N TYR A 137 12.99 -19.35 -4.84
CA TYR A 137 14.36 -19.30 -4.31
C TYR A 137 15.14 -20.54 -4.76
N ARG A 138 16.10 -20.33 -5.67
CA ARG A 138 17.03 -21.34 -6.21
C ARG A 138 18.37 -20.64 -6.44
N ASP A 139 19.48 -21.32 -6.21
CA ASP A 139 20.78 -20.78 -6.61
C ASP A 139 20.83 -20.63 -8.14
N LEU A 140 21.05 -19.41 -8.63
CA LEU A 140 21.15 -19.11 -10.06
C LEU A 140 22.60 -18.74 -10.41
N GLU A 141 23.21 -19.53 -11.29
CA GLU A 141 24.62 -19.37 -11.72
C GLU A 141 24.82 -18.11 -12.58
N ASP A 142 23.93 -17.86 -13.55
CA ASP A 142 23.90 -16.61 -14.32
C ASP A 142 22.55 -15.87 -14.22
N PRO A 143 22.40 -14.98 -13.21
CA PRO A 143 21.27 -14.07 -13.11
C PRO A 143 21.10 -13.12 -14.32
N ARG A 144 22.16 -12.83 -15.10
CA ARG A 144 22.10 -11.95 -16.29
C ARG A 144 21.48 -12.68 -17.46
N TRP A 145 21.82 -13.95 -17.69
CA TRP A 145 21.13 -14.77 -18.68
C TRP A 145 19.63 -14.88 -18.37
N VAL A 146 19.27 -15.20 -17.12
CA VAL A 146 17.86 -15.25 -16.70
C VAL A 146 17.19 -13.88 -16.87
N CYS A 147 17.87 -12.77 -16.56
CA CYS A 147 17.37 -11.42 -16.82
C CYS A 147 17.12 -11.16 -18.32
N ALA A 148 18.00 -11.61 -19.22
CA ALA A 148 17.83 -11.46 -20.66
C ALA A 148 16.66 -12.31 -21.19
N TRP A 149 16.59 -13.58 -20.79
CA TRP A 149 15.47 -14.47 -21.14
C TRP A 149 14.13 -13.95 -20.65
N GLN A 150 14.04 -13.52 -19.40
CA GLN A 150 12.80 -12.95 -18.83
C GLN A 150 12.40 -11.62 -19.48
N THR A 151 13.37 -10.81 -19.94
CA THR A 151 13.08 -9.61 -20.73
C THR A 151 12.45 -9.97 -22.07
N ALA A 152 13.06 -10.88 -22.82
CA ALA A 152 12.55 -11.31 -24.12
C ALA A 152 11.20 -12.03 -24.00
N LEU A 153 11.03 -12.92 -23.03
CA LEU A 153 9.79 -13.67 -22.80
C LEU A 153 8.62 -12.74 -22.46
N CYS A 154 8.81 -11.77 -21.56
CA CYS A 154 7.76 -10.80 -21.26
C CYS A 154 7.47 -9.89 -22.47
N GLN A 155 8.47 -9.47 -23.25
CA GLN A 155 8.25 -8.65 -24.45
C GLN A 155 7.49 -9.41 -25.55
N HIS A 156 7.88 -10.66 -25.83
CA HIS A 156 7.26 -11.54 -26.82
C HIS A 156 5.80 -11.88 -26.47
N LEU A 157 5.47 -11.96 -25.18
CA LEU A 157 4.11 -12.18 -24.66
C LEU A 157 3.36 -10.87 -24.32
N TYR A 158 3.86 -9.70 -24.72
CA TYR A 158 3.25 -8.38 -24.46
C TYR A 158 2.93 -8.10 -22.98
N LEU A 159 3.72 -8.66 -22.05
CA LEU A 159 3.57 -8.49 -20.62
C LEU A 159 4.29 -7.23 -20.12
N THR A 160 3.59 -6.42 -19.32
CA THR A 160 4.22 -5.39 -18.46
C THR A 160 4.39 -5.93 -17.04
N GLY A 161 5.19 -5.27 -16.20
CA GLY A 161 5.43 -5.78 -14.86
C GLY A 161 6.80 -5.47 -14.28
N LYS A 162 7.15 -6.20 -13.22
CA LYS A 162 8.41 -6.08 -12.48
C LYS A 162 8.95 -7.50 -12.23
N VAL A 163 10.14 -7.80 -12.73
CA VAL A 163 10.83 -9.09 -12.48
C VAL A 163 12.22 -8.79 -11.90
N ARG A 164 12.51 -9.39 -10.75
CA ARG A 164 13.76 -9.26 -10.01
C ARG A 164 14.46 -10.60 -10.00
N ILE A 165 15.69 -10.63 -10.52
CA ILE A 165 16.56 -11.80 -10.49
C ILE A 165 17.73 -11.50 -9.54
N ALA A 166 18.16 -12.50 -8.78
CA ALA A 166 19.40 -12.46 -8.00
C ALA A 166 20.05 -13.84 -8.03
N THR A 167 21.26 -13.99 -7.46
CA THR A 167 21.88 -15.33 -7.29
C THR A 167 21.06 -16.25 -6.38
N GLU A 168 20.13 -15.71 -5.58
CA GLU A 168 19.21 -16.46 -4.73
C GLU A 168 17.87 -16.83 -5.40
N GLY A 169 17.61 -16.44 -6.66
CA GLY A 169 16.42 -16.87 -7.41
C GLY A 169 15.73 -15.79 -8.23
N ILE A 170 14.40 -15.90 -8.37
CA ILE A 170 13.53 -14.99 -9.13
C ILE A 170 12.29 -14.57 -8.32
N ASN A 171 11.82 -13.34 -8.53
CA ASN A 171 10.59 -12.77 -7.96
C ASN A 171 9.92 -11.89 -9.02
N GLY A 172 8.65 -12.13 -9.32
CA GLY A 172 7.96 -11.39 -10.37
C GLY A 172 6.51 -11.04 -10.06
N THR A 173 6.09 -9.93 -10.65
CA THR A 173 4.68 -9.56 -10.76
C THR A 173 4.46 -8.97 -12.16
N VAL A 174 3.69 -9.66 -13.00
CA VAL A 174 3.52 -9.35 -14.44
C VAL A 174 2.06 -9.42 -14.85
N GLY A 175 1.63 -8.57 -15.77
CA GLY A 175 0.24 -8.46 -16.21
C GLY A 175 0.09 -8.46 -17.73
N GLY A 176 -1.01 -9.06 -18.22
CA GLY A 176 -1.33 -9.17 -19.64
C GLY A 176 -2.68 -9.85 -19.89
N SER A 177 -2.85 -10.41 -21.09
CA SER A 177 -3.98 -11.29 -21.40
C SER A 177 -3.87 -12.62 -20.66
N LYS A 178 -5.00 -13.31 -20.43
CA LYS A 178 -5.02 -14.68 -19.87
C LYS A 178 -4.29 -15.70 -20.74
N LEU A 179 -4.19 -15.43 -22.04
CA LEU A 179 -3.38 -16.25 -22.96
C LEU A 179 -1.89 -16.05 -22.68
N ALA A 180 -1.44 -14.80 -22.62
CA ALA A 180 -0.04 -14.45 -22.35
C ALA A 180 0.42 -14.92 -20.96
N THR A 181 -0.40 -14.76 -19.91
CA THR A 181 -0.06 -15.24 -18.56
C THR A 181 -0.02 -16.77 -18.51
N ARG A 182 -0.94 -17.48 -19.17
CA ARG A 182 -0.89 -18.95 -19.29
C ARG A 182 0.38 -19.44 -19.98
N LEU A 183 0.71 -18.89 -21.16
CA LEU A 183 1.91 -19.25 -21.92
C LEU A 183 3.19 -18.95 -21.12
N TYR A 184 3.22 -17.83 -20.39
CA TYR A 184 4.33 -17.48 -19.50
C TYR A 184 4.53 -18.53 -18.39
N VAL A 185 3.46 -19.00 -17.76
CA VAL A 185 3.53 -20.07 -16.74
C VAL A 185 4.00 -21.40 -17.35
N GLU A 186 3.52 -21.76 -18.54
CA GLU A 186 3.92 -22.99 -19.25
C GLU A 186 5.41 -22.98 -19.65
N VAL A 187 5.94 -21.84 -20.08
CA VAL A 187 7.37 -21.65 -20.40
C VAL A 187 8.23 -21.66 -19.14
N MET A 188 7.77 -21.04 -18.04
CA MET A 188 8.47 -21.12 -16.75
C MET A 188 8.54 -22.56 -16.22
N LEU A 189 7.42 -23.31 -16.26
CA LEU A 189 7.33 -24.68 -15.74
C LEU A 189 7.99 -25.74 -16.63
N SER A 190 8.28 -25.43 -17.89
CA SER A 190 9.05 -26.32 -18.79
C SER A 190 10.56 -26.05 -18.76
N CYS A 191 11.00 -24.85 -18.35
CA CYS A 191 12.42 -24.51 -18.25
C CYS A 191 13.15 -25.34 -17.18
N PRO A 192 14.30 -25.99 -17.49
CA PRO A 192 15.13 -26.73 -16.50
C PRO A 192 15.61 -25.91 -15.29
N LEU A 193 15.54 -24.58 -15.34
CA LEU A 193 15.84 -23.72 -14.19
C LEU A 193 14.70 -23.70 -13.14
N PHE A 194 13.46 -24.00 -13.51
CA PHE A 194 12.31 -23.89 -12.59
C PHE A 194 11.38 -25.10 -12.55
N LYS A 195 11.39 -26.00 -13.55
CA LYS A 195 10.47 -27.15 -13.66
C LYS A 195 10.40 -28.06 -12.41
N ASP A 196 11.53 -28.23 -11.70
CA ASP A 196 11.64 -29.10 -10.51
C ASP A 196 11.52 -28.29 -9.19
N TYR A 197 11.29 -26.97 -9.29
CA TYR A 197 11.35 -26.00 -8.19
C TYR A 197 10.09 -25.12 -8.05
N MET A 198 9.20 -25.17 -9.03
CA MET A 198 7.93 -24.44 -9.06
C MET A 198 6.81 -25.36 -9.54
N CYS A 199 5.60 -25.15 -9.04
CA CYS A 199 4.38 -25.69 -9.63
C CYS A 199 3.40 -24.58 -10.00
N LYS A 200 2.22 -24.93 -10.53
CA LYS A 200 1.19 -23.96 -10.93
C LYS A 200 0.72 -23.07 -9.76
N ASP A 201 0.68 -23.59 -8.53
CA ASP A 201 0.23 -22.84 -7.34
C ASP A 201 1.20 -21.75 -6.85
N ASP A 202 2.45 -21.78 -7.32
CA ASP A 202 3.42 -20.72 -7.06
C ASP A 202 3.07 -19.43 -7.80
N PHE A 203 2.37 -19.54 -8.94
CA PHE A 203 1.83 -18.43 -9.72
C PHE A 203 0.42 -18.07 -9.21
N LYS A 204 0.37 -17.08 -8.31
CA LYS A 204 -0.89 -16.53 -7.80
C LYS A 204 -1.50 -15.58 -8.83
N THR A 205 -2.81 -15.68 -9.08
CA THR A 205 -3.53 -14.98 -10.15
C THR A 205 -4.53 -13.96 -9.60
N SER A 206 -4.69 -12.82 -10.27
CA SER A 206 -5.65 -11.77 -9.90
C SER A 206 -6.15 -11.01 -11.13
N LYS A 207 -7.39 -10.48 -11.10
CA LYS A 207 -7.94 -9.65 -12.18
C LYS A 207 -7.11 -8.39 -12.40
N GLY A 208 -6.90 -8.01 -13.66
CA GLY A 208 -6.14 -6.84 -14.06
C GLY A 208 -5.61 -7.03 -15.48
N GLY A 209 -4.40 -6.57 -15.77
CA GLY A 209 -3.75 -6.80 -17.06
C GLY A 209 -2.48 -5.97 -17.19
N ALA A 210 -2.05 -5.73 -18.44
CA ALA A 210 -0.88 -4.91 -18.72
C ALA A 210 -1.04 -3.45 -18.22
N CYS A 211 -2.27 -2.92 -18.22
CA CYS A 211 -2.59 -1.59 -17.68
C CYS A 211 -2.24 -1.39 -16.19
N CYS A 212 -2.07 -2.46 -15.40
CA CYS A 212 -1.70 -2.36 -13.98
C CYS A 212 -0.25 -1.90 -13.77
N PHE A 213 0.61 -1.91 -14.80
CA PHE A 213 2.01 -1.49 -14.71
C PHE A 213 2.35 -0.51 -15.85
N PRO A 214 3.00 0.63 -15.55
CA PRO A 214 3.29 1.64 -16.56
C PRO A 214 4.36 1.22 -17.59
N GLU A 215 5.16 0.19 -17.29
CA GLU A 215 6.16 -0.39 -18.18
C GLU A 215 6.58 -1.80 -17.69
N LEU A 216 7.36 -2.51 -18.50
CA LEU A 216 8.10 -3.71 -18.07
C LEU A 216 9.45 -3.33 -17.47
N ARG A 217 9.77 -3.82 -16.27
CA ARG A 217 11.09 -3.70 -15.63
C ARG A 217 11.63 -5.06 -15.20
N VAL A 218 12.54 -5.62 -15.98
CA VAL A 218 13.33 -6.81 -15.63
C VAL A 218 14.73 -6.37 -15.21
N GLY A 219 15.31 -6.98 -14.16
CA GLY A 219 16.64 -6.58 -13.69
C GLY A 219 17.29 -7.52 -12.68
N VAL A 220 18.63 -7.50 -12.67
CA VAL A 220 19.48 -8.21 -11.70
C VAL A 220 19.72 -7.34 -10.46
N PHE A 221 19.65 -7.94 -9.27
CA PHE A 221 19.86 -7.30 -7.98
C PHE A 221 20.61 -8.24 -7.01
N GLU A 222 21.04 -7.72 -5.85
CA GLU A 222 21.66 -8.53 -4.78
C GLU A 222 20.65 -9.44 -4.05
N GLU A 223 19.39 -9.04 -4.00
CA GLU A 223 18.31 -9.73 -3.28
C GLU A 223 17.02 -9.72 -4.13
N ILE A 224 16.31 -10.84 -4.23
CA ILE A 224 15.02 -10.87 -4.94
C ILE A 224 13.92 -10.10 -4.19
N VAL A 225 14.01 -10.05 -2.86
CA VAL A 225 13.30 -9.10 -2.01
C VAL A 225 14.29 -8.41 -1.05
N PRO A 226 14.46 -7.07 -1.12
CA PRO A 226 15.49 -6.40 -0.32
C PRO A 226 15.24 -6.46 1.20
N MET A 227 15.97 -7.34 1.89
CA MET A 227 16.05 -7.40 3.35
C MET A 227 17.23 -6.57 3.90
N GLY A 228 18.13 -6.09 3.04
CA GLY A 228 19.29 -5.30 3.43
C GLY A 228 20.40 -6.12 4.09
N ILE A 229 20.37 -7.45 3.94
CA ILE A 229 21.38 -8.38 4.45
C ILE A 229 21.72 -9.36 3.33
N SER A 230 22.99 -9.48 2.99
CA SER A 230 23.46 -10.42 1.95
C SER A 230 22.92 -11.85 2.17
N PRO A 231 22.46 -12.55 1.12
CA PRO A 231 22.03 -13.96 1.21
C PRO A 231 23.09 -14.89 1.80
N ASN A 232 24.38 -14.54 1.65
CA ASN A 232 25.51 -15.28 2.22
C ASN A 232 25.57 -15.22 3.75
N LYS A 233 24.96 -14.19 4.38
CA LYS A 233 24.85 -14.08 5.85
C LYS A 233 23.58 -14.74 6.37
N ILE A 234 22.47 -14.60 5.65
CA ILE A 234 21.14 -15.13 6.02
C ILE A 234 20.50 -15.74 4.79
N SER A 235 20.69 -17.05 4.65
CA SER A 235 20.20 -17.85 3.52
C SER A 235 18.75 -18.24 3.69
N TYR A 236 17.99 -18.20 2.60
CA TYR A 236 16.62 -18.71 2.51
C TYR A 236 16.50 -20.21 2.83
N LYS A 237 17.60 -20.97 2.78
CA LYS A 237 17.65 -22.44 2.98
C LYS A 237 17.46 -22.89 4.45
N LYS A 238 17.26 -21.96 5.38
CA LYS A 238 16.97 -22.25 6.81
C LYS A 238 15.72 -21.48 7.31
N PRO A 239 14.57 -21.58 6.62
CA PRO A 239 13.40 -20.76 6.92
C PRO A 239 12.66 -21.26 8.18
N GLY A 240 11.58 -20.57 8.53
CA GLY A 240 10.55 -21.05 9.47
C GLY A 240 9.81 -22.28 8.94
N ILE A 241 9.03 -22.91 9.81
CA ILE A 241 8.19 -24.05 9.44
C ILE A 241 7.02 -23.53 8.59
N HIS A 242 6.93 -23.95 7.33
CA HIS A 242 5.78 -23.62 6.48
C HIS A 242 4.51 -24.28 7.00
N LEU A 243 3.47 -23.49 7.24
CA LEU A 243 2.09 -23.95 7.47
C LEU A 243 1.27 -23.71 6.20
N SER A 244 0.45 -24.67 5.80
CA SER A 244 -0.62 -24.44 4.82
C SER A 244 -1.64 -23.41 5.34
N PRO A 245 -2.48 -22.81 4.47
CA PRO A 245 -3.47 -21.83 4.94
C PRO A 245 -4.42 -22.39 6.00
N GLY A 246 -4.91 -23.63 5.84
CA GLY A 246 -5.78 -24.28 6.83
C GLY A 246 -5.09 -24.65 8.16
N GLU A 247 -3.79 -24.91 8.16
CA GLU A 247 -3.00 -25.04 9.42
C GLU A 247 -2.79 -23.68 10.06
N PHE A 248 -2.39 -22.67 9.28
CA PHE A 248 -2.19 -21.30 9.77
C PHE A 248 -3.48 -20.70 10.32
N HIS A 249 -4.64 -20.98 9.70
CA HIS A 249 -5.97 -20.58 10.20
C HIS A 249 -6.22 -21.11 11.62
N LYS A 250 -5.94 -22.39 11.88
CA LYS A 250 -6.11 -23.02 13.21
C LYS A 250 -5.13 -22.47 14.25
N GLU A 251 -3.91 -22.10 13.84
CA GLU A 251 -2.95 -21.47 14.75
C GLU A 251 -3.31 -20.00 15.06
N VAL A 252 -3.91 -19.28 14.11
CA VAL A 252 -4.48 -17.93 14.36
C VAL A 252 -5.74 -18.01 15.23
N GLU A 253 -6.60 -19.01 15.03
CA GLU A 253 -7.78 -19.26 15.86
C GLU A 253 -7.40 -19.49 17.33
N LYS A 254 -6.41 -20.35 17.59
CA LYS A 254 -5.83 -20.56 18.94
C LYS A 254 -5.23 -19.29 19.53
N PHE A 255 -4.44 -18.55 18.75
CA PHE A 255 -3.86 -17.28 19.18
C PHE A 255 -4.93 -16.25 19.59
N LEU A 256 -6.04 -16.18 18.85
CA LEU A 256 -7.14 -15.26 19.14
C LEU A 256 -8.00 -15.71 20.33
N SER A 257 -8.20 -17.01 20.55
CA SER A 257 -8.90 -17.48 21.76
C SER A 257 -8.09 -17.28 23.04
N GLN A 258 -6.75 -17.26 22.94
CA GLN A 258 -5.83 -16.95 24.03
C GLN A 258 -5.55 -15.45 24.22
N ALA A 259 -6.17 -14.56 23.44
CA ALA A 259 -5.85 -13.13 23.45
C ALA A 259 -6.22 -12.38 24.76
N ASN A 260 -7.02 -13.01 25.63
CA ASN A 260 -7.38 -12.47 26.95
C ASN A 260 -6.42 -12.94 28.08
N GLU A 261 -5.45 -13.81 27.78
CA GLU A 261 -4.45 -14.25 28.75
C GLU A 261 -3.29 -13.25 28.80
N GLU A 262 -2.93 -12.78 30.00
CA GLU A 262 -1.91 -11.72 30.21
C GLU A 262 -0.53 -12.05 29.61
N GLN A 263 -0.26 -13.32 29.33
CA GLN A 263 1.06 -13.83 28.91
C GLN A 263 1.01 -14.70 27.64
N SER A 264 0.10 -14.41 26.69
CA SER A 264 -0.05 -15.18 25.43
C SER A 264 1.28 -15.60 24.79
N ASP A 265 1.44 -16.89 24.51
CA ASP A 265 2.71 -17.50 24.11
C ASP A 265 2.99 -17.48 22.60
N THR A 266 2.08 -16.90 21.83
CA THR A 266 2.15 -16.79 20.37
C THR A 266 2.14 -15.34 19.90
N ILE A 267 3.02 -14.99 18.95
CA ILE A 267 3.03 -13.69 18.26
C ILE A 267 2.67 -13.91 16.79
N LEU A 268 1.56 -13.32 16.35
CA LEU A 268 1.20 -13.24 14.94
C LEU A 268 1.87 -12.02 14.29
N LEU A 269 2.93 -12.23 13.52
CA LEU A 269 3.84 -11.19 13.03
C LEU A 269 3.64 -10.88 11.54
N ASP A 270 3.21 -9.65 11.25
CA ASP A 270 3.21 -9.12 9.88
C ASP A 270 4.63 -8.75 9.44
N CYS A 271 5.09 -9.29 8.32
CA CYS A 271 6.41 -9.00 7.75
C CYS A 271 6.37 -7.92 6.66
N ARG A 272 5.25 -7.20 6.54
CA ARG A 272 5.02 -6.15 5.53
C ARG A 272 5.47 -4.77 6.00
N ASN A 273 5.39 -3.79 5.10
CA ASN A 273 5.57 -2.38 5.43
C ASN A 273 4.25 -1.80 5.99
N PHE A 274 4.34 -0.79 6.86
CA PHE A 274 3.17 -0.21 7.56
C PHE A 274 1.97 0.13 6.65
N TYR A 275 2.21 0.59 5.42
CA TYR A 275 1.14 1.00 4.50
C TYR A 275 0.35 -0.19 3.95
N GLU A 276 0.95 -1.37 3.90
CA GLU A 276 0.28 -2.62 3.53
C GLU A 276 -0.61 -3.08 4.69
N SER A 277 -0.05 -3.10 5.90
CA SER A 277 -0.73 -3.46 7.15
C SER A 277 -1.84 -2.48 7.55
N LYS A 278 -1.74 -1.20 7.15
CA LYS A 278 -2.74 -0.18 7.47
C LYS A 278 -4.10 -0.50 6.83
N ILE A 279 -4.14 -0.89 5.55
CA ILE A 279 -5.41 -1.14 4.83
C ILE A 279 -5.95 -2.57 4.96
N GLY A 280 -5.13 -3.51 5.45
CA GLY A 280 -5.58 -4.85 5.79
C GLY A 280 -4.51 -5.66 6.49
N ARG A 281 -4.91 -6.51 7.45
CA ARG A 281 -4.04 -7.29 8.32
C ARG A 281 -4.83 -8.40 9.02
N PHE A 282 -4.14 -9.38 9.59
CA PHE A 282 -4.78 -10.31 10.52
C PHE A 282 -5.21 -9.60 11.82
N GLN A 283 -6.31 -10.06 12.42
CA GLN A 283 -6.71 -9.64 13.77
C GLN A 283 -5.62 -9.99 14.81
N GLY A 284 -5.47 -9.15 15.83
CA GLY A 284 -4.50 -9.31 16.91
C GLY A 284 -3.02 -9.22 16.51
N CYS A 285 -2.67 -9.06 15.23
CA CYS A 285 -1.27 -9.18 14.80
C CYS A 285 -0.38 -8.03 15.28
N LEU A 286 0.87 -8.38 15.63
CA LEU A 286 1.97 -7.43 15.69
C LEU A 286 2.30 -6.97 14.26
N ALA A 287 2.05 -5.70 13.97
CA ALA A 287 2.31 -5.07 12.68
C ALA A 287 3.40 -4.00 12.82
N PRO A 288 4.68 -4.33 12.58
CA PRO A 288 5.80 -3.40 12.78
C PRO A 288 5.63 -2.15 11.92
N ASP A 289 5.83 -0.98 12.52
CA ASP A 289 5.66 0.32 11.81
C ASP A 289 6.82 0.66 10.85
N ILE A 290 7.44 -0.37 10.26
CA ILE A 290 8.57 -0.27 9.34
C ILE A 290 8.11 0.21 7.95
N ARG A 291 8.94 1.07 7.34
CA ARG A 291 8.66 1.62 5.99
C ARG A 291 9.27 0.81 4.84
N LYS A 292 10.25 -0.04 5.12
CA LYS A 292 10.90 -0.94 4.16
C LYS A 292 11.18 -2.27 4.85
N PHE A 293 11.02 -3.39 4.13
CA PHE A 293 11.45 -4.70 4.62
C PHE A 293 12.95 -4.74 4.94
N SER A 294 13.76 -3.90 4.28
CA SER A 294 15.17 -3.69 4.62
C SER A 294 15.44 -3.05 5.99
N TYR A 295 14.40 -2.75 6.78
CA TYR A 295 14.49 -2.31 8.18
C TYR A 295 14.02 -3.41 9.16
N PHE A 296 13.41 -4.50 8.67
CA PHE A 296 12.92 -5.62 9.47
C PHE A 296 14.02 -6.27 10.34
N PRO A 297 15.25 -6.50 9.85
CA PRO A 297 16.31 -7.08 10.69
C PRO A 297 16.62 -6.24 11.94
N SER A 298 16.84 -4.94 11.77
CA SER A 298 17.12 -4.02 12.87
C SER A 298 15.91 -3.80 13.78
N TYR A 299 14.69 -4.00 13.27
CA TYR A 299 13.47 -4.01 14.08
C TYR A 299 13.41 -5.23 15.02
N ILE A 300 13.71 -6.43 14.50
CA ILE A 300 13.85 -7.65 15.31
C ILE A 300 14.95 -7.46 16.36
N ASP A 301 16.11 -6.93 15.97
CA ASP A 301 17.23 -6.70 16.90
C ASP A 301 16.86 -5.74 18.05
N LYS A 302 16.10 -4.68 17.75
CA LYS A 302 15.69 -3.66 18.74
C LYS A 302 14.57 -4.14 19.68
N ASN A 303 13.81 -5.14 19.27
CA ASN A 303 12.66 -5.67 20.02
C ASN A 303 12.86 -7.15 20.38
N LEU A 304 14.11 -7.62 20.46
CA LEU A 304 14.44 -9.05 20.50
C LEU A 304 13.80 -9.80 21.68
N GLU A 305 13.73 -9.15 22.86
CA GLU A 305 13.11 -9.69 24.07
C GLU A 305 11.62 -9.97 23.92
N LEU A 306 10.90 -9.27 23.03
CA LEU A 306 9.49 -9.53 22.75
C LEU A 306 9.28 -10.95 22.17
N PHE A 307 10.28 -11.47 21.46
CA PHE A 307 10.23 -12.77 20.79
C PHE A 307 10.84 -13.91 21.62
N ARG A 308 11.26 -13.66 22.87
CA ARG A 308 11.92 -14.63 23.75
C ARG A 308 10.93 -15.71 24.23
N GLU A 309 11.28 -16.98 24.04
CA GLU A 309 10.46 -18.19 24.29
C GLU A 309 9.09 -18.22 23.59
N LYS A 310 8.76 -17.22 22.77
CA LYS A 310 7.49 -17.17 22.04
C LYS A 310 7.50 -18.04 20.78
N LYS A 311 6.33 -18.56 20.45
CA LYS A 311 6.01 -19.09 19.12
C LYS A 311 5.67 -17.93 18.20
N VAL A 312 6.20 -17.89 16.99
CA VAL A 312 5.97 -16.78 16.06
C VAL A 312 5.32 -17.27 14.77
N LEU A 313 4.15 -16.75 14.43
CA LEU A 313 3.41 -17.02 13.19
C LEU A 313 3.66 -15.87 12.19
N MET A 314 4.52 -16.07 11.20
CA MET A 314 4.94 -15.01 10.28
C MET A 314 4.14 -15.00 8.97
N TYR A 315 3.73 -13.82 8.50
CA TYR A 315 3.00 -13.69 7.23
C TYR A 315 3.39 -12.45 6.41
N CYS A 316 3.14 -12.51 5.09
CA CYS A 316 3.20 -11.37 4.18
C CYS A 316 2.33 -11.65 2.93
N THR A 317 2.28 -10.71 1.98
CA THR A 317 1.44 -10.75 0.77
C THR A 317 1.41 -12.10 0.05
N GLY A 318 2.58 -12.67 -0.25
CA GLY A 318 2.70 -13.88 -1.08
C GLY A 318 3.72 -14.93 -0.59
N GLY A 319 4.32 -14.76 0.60
CA GLY A 319 5.30 -15.69 1.18
C GLY A 319 6.75 -15.19 1.16
N ILE A 320 7.23 -14.65 0.03
CA ILE A 320 8.66 -14.34 -0.24
C ILE A 320 9.47 -13.64 0.87
N ARG A 321 8.87 -12.71 1.63
CA ARG A 321 9.55 -12.01 2.75
C ARG A 321 9.73 -12.90 3.98
N CYS A 322 8.78 -13.79 4.22
CA CYS A 322 8.83 -14.69 5.36
C CYS A 322 10.02 -15.65 5.24
N GLU A 323 10.37 -16.14 4.05
CA GLU A 323 11.46 -17.12 3.88
C GLU A 323 12.79 -16.64 4.50
N ARG A 324 13.17 -15.38 4.24
CA ARG A 324 14.40 -14.79 4.77
C ARG A 324 14.19 -14.07 6.12
N GLY A 325 13.01 -13.53 6.38
CA GLY A 325 12.65 -12.92 7.67
C GLY A 325 12.58 -13.94 8.81
N SER A 326 12.02 -15.13 8.56
CA SER A 326 11.95 -16.24 9.51
C SER A 326 13.31 -16.91 9.69
N ALA A 327 14.10 -17.04 8.63
CA ALA A 327 15.51 -17.44 8.74
C ALA A 327 16.32 -16.45 9.60
N TYR A 328 16.08 -15.13 9.48
CA TYR A 328 16.70 -14.12 10.34
C TYR A 328 16.31 -14.29 11.80
N LEU A 329 15.01 -14.44 12.08
CA LEU A 329 14.49 -14.57 13.43
C LEU A 329 14.97 -15.86 14.11
N LYS A 330 14.96 -17.00 13.39
CA LYS A 330 15.54 -18.27 13.87
C LYS A 330 17.04 -18.15 14.14
N ALA A 331 17.79 -17.41 13.32
CA ALA A 331 19.22 -17.17 13.52
C ALA A 331 19.55 -16.32 14.77
N LYS A 332 18.55 -15.76 15.46
CA LYS A 332 18.74 -15.10 16.77
C LYS A 332 18.68 -16.06 17.96
N GLY A 333 18.07 -17.25 17.79
CA GLY A 333 18.02 -18.27 18.84
C GLY A 333 17.25 -17.88 20.11
N VAL A 334 16.31 -16.93 20.04
CA VAL A 334 15.46 -16.52 21.19
C VAL A 334 14.04 -17.07 21.13
N CYS A 335 13.53 -17.41 19.95
CA CYS A 335 12.17 -17.93 19.79
C CYS A 335 12.12 -19.43 20.03
N LYS A 336 11.06 -19.88 20.69
CA LYS A 336 10.75 -21.31 20.88
C LYS A 336 10.49 -22.00 19.54
N GLU A 337 9.66 -21.39 18.69
CA GLU A 337 9.40 -21.84 17.33
C GLU A 337 9.08 -20.65 16.40
N VAL A 338 9.37 -20.80 15.11
CA VAL A 338 9.02 -19.81 14.08
C VAL A 338 8.37 -20.54 12.90
N PHE A 339 7.11 -20.18 12.63
CA PHE A 339 6.26 -20.68 11.56
C PHE A 339 6.01 -19.59 10.52
N GLN A 340 5.59 -19.97 9.32
CA GLN A 340 5.22 -19.02 8.26
C GLN A 340 4.10 -19.52 7.36
N LEU A 341 3.22 -18.60 6.93
CA LEU A 341 2.12 -18.88 6.02
C LEU A 341 2.62 -19.19 4.59
N LYS A 342 2.51 -20.45 4.16
CA LYS A 342 2.86 -20.89 2.80
C LYS A 342 1.98 -20.18 1.76
N GLY A 343 2.62 -19.57 0.77
CA GLY A 343 1.94 -18.78 -0.27
C GLY A 343 1.39 -17.42 0.19
N GLY A 344 1.58 -17.05 1.46
CA GLY A 344 1.19 -15.75 2.02
C GLY A 344 -0.32 -15.50 2.07
N ILE A 345 -0.67 -14.24 2.35
CA ILE A 345 -2.07 -13.79 2.49
C ILE A 345 -2.89 -14.13 1.23
N HIS A 346 -2.29 -14.09 0.04
CA HIS A 346 -3.00 -14.42 -1.21
C HIS A 346 -3.61 -15.83 -1.17
N LYS A 347 -2.81 -16.86 -0.85
CA LYS A 347 -3.29 -18.24 -0.74
C LYS A 347 -4.21 -18.45 0.47
N TYR A 348 -4.07 -17.65 1.53
CA TYR A 348 -5.02 -17.66 2.64
C TYR A 348 -6.38 -17.06 2.28
N LEU A 349 -6.45 -16.00 1.48
CA LEU A 349 -7.71 -15.39 1.06
C LEU A 349 -8.40 -16.14 -0.08
N GLU A 350 -7.69 -17.03 -0.78
CA GLU A 350 -8.29 -18.04 -1.69
C GLU A 350 -9.11 -19.09 -0.90
N GLU A 351 -8.65 -19.51 0.29
CA GLU A 351 -9.30 -20.55 1.12
C GLU A 351 -10.25 -19.95 2.18
N PHE A 352 -9.89 -18.80 2.78
CA PHE A 352 -10.60 -18.15 3.89
C PHE A 352 -10.88 -16.65 3.64
N PRO A 353 -11.60 -16.27 2.57
CA PRO A 353 -11.84 -14.86 2.21
C PRO A 353 -12.49 -14.02 3.33
N ASN A 354 -13.35 -14.65 4.15
CA ASN A 354 -14.05 -14.00 5.27
C ASN A 354 -13.41 -14.26 6.66
N GLY A 355 -12.26 -14.95 6.72
CA GLY A 355 -11.61 -15.35 7.97
C GLY A 355 -10.91 -14.21 8.73
N PHE A 356 -9.91 -14.57 9.52
CA PHE A 356 -9.20 -13.64 10.44
C PHE A 356 -8.36 -12.52 9.77
N TYR A 357 -8.22 -12.51 8.44
CA TYR A 357 -7.61 -11.37 7.72
C TYR A 357 -8.69 -10.36 7.35
N LYS A 358 -8.53 -9.12 7.84
CA LYS A 358 -9.50 -8.03 7.73
C LYS A 358 -8.93 -6.87 6.95
N GLY A 359 -9.73 -6.28 6.07
CA GLY A 359 -9.26 -5.26 5.13
C GLY A 359 -8.74 -5.83 3.81
N LYS A 360 -8.12 -4.97 3.01
CA LYS A 360 -7.67 -5.28 1.65
C LYS A 360 -6.25 -5.82 1.61
N LEU A 361 -5.93 -6.59 0.57
CA LEU A 361 -4.60 -7.12 0.32
C LEU A 361 -3.81 -6.14 -0.54
N PHE A 362 -2.80 -5.46 0.02
CA PHE A 362 -1.96 -4.53 -0.72
C PHE A 362 -1.16 -5.22 -1.84
N VAL A 363 -1.13 -4.62 -3.03
CA VAL A 363 -0.38 -5.08 -4.22
C VAL A 363 0.51 -3.97 -4.79
N PHE A 364 1.61 -4.37 -5.44
CA PHE A 364 2.73 -3.48 -5.80
C PHE A 364 2.63 -2.90 -7.22
N ASP A 365 1.41 -2.52 -7.61
CA ASP A 365 0.99 -2.08 -8.94
C ASP A 365 -0.12 -1.02 -8.82
N GLU A 366 -0.57 -0.43 -9.94
CA GLU A 366 -1.47 0.74 -9.90
C GLU A 366 -2.88 0.45 -9.33
N ARG A 367 -3.25 -0.82 -9.08
CA ARG A 367 -4.47 -1.17 -8.34
C ARG A 367 -4.36 -0.82 -6.85
N TYR A 368 -3.13 -0.75 -6.30
CA TYR A 368 -2.75 -0.63 -4.89
C TYR A 368 -3.27 -1.71 -3.93
N ALA A 369 -4.48 -2.25 -4.11
CA ALA A 369 -5.05 -3.27 -3.25
C ALA A 369 -6.11 -4.15 -3.93
N LEU A 370 -6.29 -5.38 -3.44
CA LEU A 370 -7.34 -6.32 -3.81
C LEU A 370 -8.32 -6.50 -2.64
N SER A 371 -9.62 -6.61 -2.93
CA SER A 371 -10.67 -6.89 -1.93
C SER A 371 -11.13 -8.34 -2.03
N TYR A 372 -11.16 -9.04 -0.90
CA TYR A 372 -11.69 -10.41 -0.77
C TYR A 372 -12.89 -10.47 0.20
N ASN A 373 -12.98 -9.49 1.10
CA ASN A 373 -14.13 -9.19 1.94
C ASN A 373 -14.42 -7.66 1.90
N SER A 374 -15.43 -7.25 2.66
CA SER A 374 -15.91 -5.86 2.78
C SER A 374 -15.39 -5.12 4.03
N ASP A 375 -14.51 -5.74 4.82
CA ASP A 375 -14.04 -5.16 6.07
C ASP A 375 -13.15 -3.92 5.79
N ILE A 376 -13.36 -2.82 6.52
CA ILE A 376 -12.54 -1.60 6.40
C ILE A 376 -11.81 -1.36 7.73
N VAL A 377 -10.52 -1.68 7.77
CA VAL A 377 -9.67 -1.55 8.98
C VAL A 377 -8.88 -0.24 9.06
N SER A 378 -9.23 0.74 8.22
CA SER A 378 -8.50 1.99 8.06
C SER A 378 -9.40 3.19 7.83
N GLU A 379 -8.85 4.38 8.08
CA GLU A 379 -9.58 5.64 8.15
C GLU A 379 -9.01 6.71 7.21
N CYS A 380 -9.87 7.65 6.84
CA CYS A 380 -9.48 8.90 6.21
C CYS A 380 -8.58 9.69 7.16
N SER A 381 -7.34 9.95 6.74
CA SER A 381 -6.28 10.58 7.53
C SER A 381 -6.52 12.07 7.85
N TYR A 382 -7.72 12.58 7.56
CA TYR A 382 -8.17 13.95 7.82
C TYR A 382 -9.47 14.04 8.63
N CYS A 383 -10.31 12.99 8.67
CA CYS A 383 -11.63 13.04 9.32
C CYS A 383 -12.07 11.76 10.05
N GLY A 384 -11.25 10.71 10.12
CA GLY A 384 -11.56 9.46 10.84
C GLY A 384 -12.61 8.56 10.17
N ALA A 385 -13.35 9.05 9.17
CA ALA A 385 -14.34 8.24 8.45
C ALA A 385 -13.67 7.01 7.78
N PRO A 386 -14.26 5.79 7.85
CA PRO A 386 -13.70 4.59 7.25
C PRO A 386 -13.31 4.78 5.77
N TRP A 387 -12.05 4.47 5.44
CA TRP A 387 -11.52 4.65 4.10
C TRP A 387 -10.23 3.85 3.86
N ASP A 388 -10.21 3.05 2.79
CA ASP A 388 -9.12 2.11 2.46
C ASP A 388 -8.48 2.31 1.06
N GLN A 389 -9.02 3.21 0.24
CA GLN A 389 -8.49 3.45 -1.10
C GLN A 389 -7.29 4.41 -1.04
N TYR A 390 -6.11 3.92 -1.42
CA TYR A 390 -4.92 4.74 -1.54
C TYR A 390 -4.96 5.67 -2.75
N LYS A 391 -4.40 6.87 -2.57
CA LYS A 391 -3.90 7.73 -3.65
C LYS A 391 -2.48 8.17 -3.33
N LEU A 392 -1.75 8.65 -4.34
CA LEU A 392 -0.49 9.36 -4.10
C LEU A 392 -0.75 10.74 -3.49
N CYS A 393 0.10 11.17 -2.56
CA CYS A 393 0.18 12.54 -2.09
C CYS A 393 0.43 13.50 -3.27
N SER A 394 -0.33 14.60 -3.33
CA SER A 394 -0.29 15.61 -4.39
C SER A 394 1.05 16.37 -4.54
N THR A 395 2.01 16.19 -3.64
CA THR A 395 3.38 16.69 -3.80
C THR A 395 4.21 15.69 -4.64
N PRO A 396 4.65 16.02 -5.87
CA PRO A 396 5.27 15.06 -6.79
C PRO A 396 6.55 14.38 -6.28
N GLN A 397 7.29 15.04 -5.39
CA GLN A 397 8.53 14.56 -4.75
C GLN A 397 8.26 13.66 -3.53
N CYS A 398 7.05 13.66 -2.98
CA CYS A 398 6.75 12.91 -1.76
C CYS A 398 6.39 11.45 -2.06
N ARG A 399 5.47 11.23 -3.01
CA ARG A 399 5.04 9.88 -3.47
C ARG A 399 4.55 8.94 -2.36
N GLN A 400 4.19 9.47 -1.19
CA GLN A 400 3.54 8.66 -0.14
C GLN A 400 2.12 8.29 -0.55
N LEU A 401 1.70 7.10 -0.14
CA LEU A 401 0.33 6.65 -0.27
C LEU A 401 -0.51 7.20 0.90
N ILE A 402 -1.62 7.85 0.58
CA ILE A 402 -2.52 8.51 1.53
C ILE A 402 -3.93 7.92 1.47
N LEU A 403 -4.57 7.82 2.62
CA LEU A 403 -5.98 7.46 2.75
C LEU A 403 -6.76 8.74 3.00
N THR A 404 -7.58 9.15 2.03
CA THR A 404 -8.37 10.38 2.11
C THR A 404 -9.67 10.19 1.37
N CYS A 405 -10.80 10.31 2.07
CA CYS A 405 -12.12 10.07 1.47
C CYS A 405 -12.51 11.20 0.48
N PRO A 406 -13.48 10.98 -0.42
CA PRO A 406 -13.86 11.94 -1.45
C PRO A 406 -14.37 13.27 -0.89
N ALA A 407 -14.96 13.27 0.31
CA ALA A 407 -15.38 14.50 0.99
C ALA A 407 -14.19 15.40 1.36
N CYS A 408 -13.10 14.82 1.90
CA CYS A 408 -11.89 15.57 2.19
C CYS A 408 -11.13 15.95 0.91
N GLN A 409 -11.09 15.09 -0.11
CA GLN A 409 -10.49 15.44 -1.41
C GLN A 409 -11.15 16.69 -2.03
N ARG A 410 -12.49 16.81 -1.96
CA ARG A 410 -13.24 18.01 -2.38
C ARG A 410 -13.03 19.25 -1.50
N GLN A 411 -12.36 19.11 -0.36
CA GLN A 411 -11.92 20.22 0.50
C GLN A 411 -10.43 20.57 0.26
N GLY A 412 -9.84 20.06 -0.83
CA GLY A 412 -8.44 20.26 -1.21
C GLY A 412 -7.43 19.39 -0.46
N PHE A 413 -7.87 18.63 0.55
CA PHE A 413 -7.03 17.72 1.33
C PHE A 413 -6.56 16.55 0.45
N THR A 414 -5.29 16.59 0.04
CA THR A 414 -4.73 15.71 -0.99
C THR A 414 -3.27 15.32 -0.70
N ALA A 415 -2.79 15.60 0.51
CA ALA A 415 -1.40 15.38 0.92
C ALA A 415 -1.28 14.42 2.11
N CYS A 416 -0.04 14.03 2.44
CA CYS A 416 0.26 13.24 3.65
C CYS A 416 0.57 14.11 4.88
N CYS A 417 1.12 15.31 4.68
CA CYS A 417 1.44 16.28 5.73
C CYS A 417 1.07 17.71 5.27
N VAL A 418 0.85 18.62 6.22
CA VAL A 418 0.63 20.06 5.92
C VAL A 418 1.82 20.62 5.14
N THR A 419 3.05 20.28 5.54
CA THR A 419 4.27 20.59 4.78
C THR A 419 4.20 20.17 3.30
N CYS A 420 3.54 19.05 2.98
CA CYS A 420 3.33 18.60 1.61
C CYS A 420 2.20 19.34 0.89
N GLN A 421 1.09 19.60 1.58
CA GLN A 421 -0.01 20.42 1.06
C GLN A 421 0.53 21.82 0.65
N ASP A 422 1.43 22.38 1.45
CA ASP A 422 2.15 23.63 1.18
C ASP A 422 3.15 23.54 0.03
N LYS A 423 3.98 22.48 -0.03
CA LYS A 423 4.95 22.29 -1.11
C LYS A 423 4.27 22.07 -2.46
N GLY A 424 3.17 21.31 -2.49
CA GLY A 424 2.35 21.10 -3.70
C GLY A 424 1.82 22.42 -4.26
N ARG A 425 1.30 23.31 -3.41
CA ARG A 425 0.83 24.65 -3.79
C ARG A 425 1.94 25.54 -4.38
N ARG A 426 3.19 25.41 -3.95
CA ARG A 426 4.32 26.26 -4.41
C ARG A 426 4.92 25.82 -5.74
N LEU A 427 4.93 24.52 -6.03
CA LEU A 427 5.57 23.95 -7.22
C LEU A 427 4.88 24.29 -8.55
N ALA A 428 3.66 24.83 -8.52
CA ALA A 428 2.98 25.38 -9.69
C ALA A 428 3.66 26.62 -10.31
N SER A 429 4.74 27.14 -9.71
CA SER A 429 5.34 28.45 -10.09
C SER A 429 6.83 28.43 -10.43
N SER A 430 7.54 27.28 -10.44
CA SER A 430 8.92 27.21 -10.95
C SER A 430 9.41 25.78 -11.27
N PRO A 431 9.90 25.51 -12.50
CA PRO A 431 10.56 24.26 -12.84
C PRO A 431 12.05 24.31 -12.48
N SER A 432 12.44 23.74 -11.33
CA SER A 432 13.84 23.44 -11.03
C SER A 432 13.99 21.99 -10.56
N GLN A 433 14.92 21.27 -11.18
CA GLN A 433 15.22 19.87 -10.86
C GLN A 433 16.45 19.80 -9.95
N SER A 434 16.33 19.19 -8.77
CA SER A 434 17.39 18.35 -8.19
C SER A 434 16.93 17.61 -6.92
N SER A 435 17.40 16.36 -6.82
CA SER A 435 17.15 15.38 -5.74
C SER A 435 15.76 14.75 -5.66
N PHE A 436 15.73 13.42 -5.66
CA PHE A 436 14.55 12.58 -5.37
C PHE A 436 14.42 12.31 -3.85
N LYS A 437 14.70 13.30 -3.01
CA LYS A 437 14.67 13.13 -1.55
C LYS A 437 13.26 13.44 -1.03
N GLU A 438 12.72 12.53 -0.23
CA GLU A 438 11.34 12.59 0.24
C GLU A 438 11.21 13.51 1.47
N GLU A 439 10.97 14.79 1.21
CA GLU A 439 10.92 15.84 2.23
C GLU A 439 9.50 16.12 2.76
N CYS A 440 8.83 15.11 3.31
CA CYS A 440 7.63 15.28 4.13
C CYS A 440 7.91 15.06 5.62
N GLU A 441 7.31 15.91 6.43
CA GLU A 441 7.19 15.85 7.89
C GLU A 441 6.85 14.44 8.43
N CYS A 442 6.02 13.65 7.72
CA CYS A 442 5.70 12.26 8.06
C CYS A 442 6.91 11.31 8.02
N THR A 443 7.91 11.54 7.16
CA THR A 443 9.16 10.74 7.19
C THR A 443 10.10 11.18 8.30
N ALA A 444 10.09 12.47 8.63
CA ALA A 444 10.96 13.05 9.66
C ALA A 444 10.50 12.70 11.09
N ARG A 445 9.18 12.61 11.32
CA ARG A 445 8.61 12.25 12.63
C ARG A 445 8.47 10.75 12.88
N ARG A 446 8.35 9.91 11.85
CA ARG A 446 8.27 8.44 12.03
C ARG A 446 9.65 7.88 12.43
N PRO A 447 9.78 7.15 13.55
CA PRO A 447 11.03 6.46 13.88
C PRO A 447 11.35 5.42 12.81
N ARG A 448 12.56 5.45 12.25
CA ARG A 448 12.97 4.50 11.18
C ARG A 448 12.87 3.04 11.62
N ILE A 449 13.20 2.77 12.89
CA ILE A 449 13.08 1.47 13.56
C ILE A 449 12.19 1.67 14.81
N PRO A 450 10.93 1.22 14.80
CA PRO A 450 10.00 1.38 15.94
C PRO A 450 10.42 0.54 17.17
N SER A 451 9.82 0.83 18.32
CA SER A 451 9.98 0.07 19.57
C SER A 451 8.64 -0.23 20.21
N GLU A 452 8.36 -1.51 20.42
CA GLU A 452 7.11 -1.98 21.03
C GLU A 452 7.10 -1.79 22.54
N LEU A 453 8.29 -1.82 23.17
CA LEU A 453 8.49 -1.52 24.60
C LEU A 453 8.06 -0.10 25.02
N THR A 454 7.78 0.79 24.07
CA THR A 454 7.24 2.14 24.32
C THR A 454 5.73 2.22 24.08
N GLN A 455 5.10 1.16 23.56
CA GLN A 455 3.67 1.10 23.21
C GLN A 455 2.83 0.22 24.16
N GLN A 456 3.44 -0.38 25.19
CA GLN A 456 2.70 -1.10 26.24
C GLN A 456 1.77 -0.20 27.10
N VAL A 457 1.73 1.10 26.83
CA VAL A 457 0.71 2.02 27.36
C VAL A 457 -0.41 2.17 26.31
N ARG A 458 -1.53 1.46 26.55
CA ARG A 458 -2.78 1.38 25.74
C ARG A 458 -2.77 0.36 24.59
N LEU A 459 -2.99 -0.91 24.93
CA LEU A 459 -3.90 -1.72 24.13
C LEU A 459 -5.31 -1.10 24.18
N PRO A 460 -6.13 -1.17 23.11
CA PRO A 460 -7.52 -0.72 23.18
C PRO A 460 -8.32 -1.66 24.08
N THR A 461 -8.88 -1.14 25.16
CA THR A 461 -9.94 -1.83 25.91
C THR A 461 -11.17 -1.98 25.01
N SER A 462 -11.76 -3.17 24.99
CA SER A 462 -13.04 -3.43 24.33
C SER A 462 -14.10 -2.43 24.80
N PRO A 463 -15.04 -2.00 23.94
CA PRO A 463 -16.21 -1.25 24.42
C PRO A 463 -16.99 -2.14 25.39
N GLU A 464 -17.35 -1.58 26.54
CA GLU A 464 -18.17 -2.26 27.54
C GLU A 464 -19.55 -2.61 26.96
N PRO A 465 -20.16 -3.74 27.36
CA PRO A 465 -21.55 -4.02 27.01
C PRO A 465 -22.44 -2.90 27.53
N GLN A 466 -23.30 -2.33 26.68
CA GLN A 466 -24.29 -1.37 27.16
C GLN A 466 -25.26 -2.08 28.12
N PRO A 467 -25.71 -1.40 29.19
CA PRO A 467 -26.63 -1.98 30.15
C PRO A 467 -27.98 -2.31 29.49
N ASP A 468 -28.55 -3.43 29.89
CA ASP A 468 -29.83 -3.94 29.41
C ASP A 468 -30.97 -2.95 29.71
N VAL A 469 -31.76 -2.60 28.68
CA VAL A 469 -32.87 -1.65 28.80
C VAL A 469 -34.16 -2.45 28.89
N GLY A 470 -34.51 -2.85 30.11
CA GLY A 470 -35.69 -3.67 30.38
C GLY A 470 -37.00 -2.99 29.92
N GLU A 471 -37.74 -3.67 29.04
CA GLU A 471 -39.07 -3.24 28.59
C GLU A 471 -40.17 -3.68 29.58
N ASP A 472 -40.44 -2.86 30.60
CA ASP A 472 -41.65 -2.95 31.42
C ASP A 472 -42.75 -2.05 30.83
N GLY A 473 -43.70 -2.63 30.08
CA GLY A 473 -44.82 -1.93 29.46
C GLY A 473 -45.96 -2.90 29.06
N PRO A 474 -47.24 -2.63 29.40
CA PRO A 474 -48.20 -3.72 29.59
C PRO A 474 -48.95 -4.21 28.34
N CYS A 475 -49.31 -5.50 28.38
CA CYS A 475 -50.12 -6.18 27.38
C CYS A 475 -51.61 -5.78 27.43
N LEU A 476 -52.17 -5.43 26.26
CA LEU A 476 -53.62 -5.33 26.02
C LEU A 476 -53.96 -5.92 24.64
N CYS A 477 -54.47 -7.16 24.63
CA CYS A 477 -55.11 -7.78 23.47
C CYS A 477 -56.52 -8.22 23.87
N GLU A 478 -57.55 -7.55 23.34
CA GLU A 478 -58.94 -7.95 23.55
C GLU A 478 -59.28 -9.23 22.78
N GLN A 479 -60.16 -10.06 23.37
CA GLN A 479 -60.65 -11.28 22.74
C GLN A 479 -61.91 -10.99 21.94
N GLN A 480 -61.99 -11.48 20.70
CA GLN A 480 -63.27 -11.69 20.00
C GLN A 480 -63.37 -13.14 19.52
N GLN A 481 -64.58 -13.68 19.56
CA GLN A 481 -64.83 -15.13 19.52
C GLN A 481 -65.30 -15.64 18.14
N PHE A 482 -65.24 -16.96 17.97
CA PHE A 482 -65.61 -17.72 16.78
C PHE A 482 -67.10 -17.58 16.39
N PRO A 483 -67.47 -18.03 15.17
CA PRO A 483 -68.03 -19.38 15.12
C PRO A 483 -67.45 -20.29 14.02
N ARG A 484 -67.54 -21.62 14.22
CA ARG A 484 -67.45 -22.63 13.15
C ARG A 484 -68.86 -23.07 12.73
N PRO A 485 -69.11 -23.37 11.44
CA PRO A 485 -70.20 -24.24 11.03
C PRO A 485 -69.94 -25.71 11.40
N SER A 486 -70.99 -26.53 11.44
CA SER A 486 -70.98 -27.96 11.74
C SER A 486 -70.76 -28.85 10.51
N GLU A 487 -70.43 -30.12 10.75
CA GLU A 487 -70.41 -31.18 9.72
C GLU A 487 -71.84 -31.60 9.32
N SER A 488 -72.03 -31.90 8.03
CA SER A 488 -73.15 -32.67 7.45
C SER A 488 -72.80 -33.12 6.04
#